data_AF-A0A8T8WXG1-F1
#
_entry.id   AF-A0A8T8WXG1-F1
#
_cell.length_a   1.000
_cell.length_b   1.000
_cell.length_c   1.000
_cell.angle_alpha   90.00
_cell.angle_beta   90.00
_cell.angle_gamma   90.00
#
_symmetry.space_group_name_H-M   'P 1'
#
loop_
_entity.id
_entity.type
_entity.pdbx_description
1 polymer ?
#
loop_
_entity_poly.entity_id
_entity_poly.type
_entity_poly.pdbx_seq_one_letter_code
_entity_poly.pdbx_strand_id
1 'polypeptide(L)'
;YTVYEELAHASSPVIDKALTASWVEHCNRTIQFPEGEPATFEIYMHWLYFSTFAVVGYDDGSGYRPLIKAYVLGDKLLDTKFQDAVIDAIVERRYSKDLVCKYTQPSNDTINWLYSHTTSSAPIRQLFVDMLAGCRSPPLAVTVFLKETSQEFLLQLIAKLYERRATDKTPLKASDYYRQPTDPSKPTQPEDKSK
;
A
#
# COMPACT_ATOMS: atom_id res chain seq x y z
N TYR A 1 16.51 -14.05 -6.85
CA TYR A 1 16.87 -13.68 -5.46
C TYR A 1 16.94 -14.94 -4.61
N THR A 2 17.82 -14.98 -3.61
CA THR A 2 17.96 -16.08 -2.65
C THR A 2 17.72 -15.55 -1.24
N VAL A 3 16.99 -16.31 -0.41
CA VAL A 3 16.54 -15.88 0.92
C VAL A 3 16.80 -16.99 1.92
N TYR A 4 17.12 -16.65 3.17
CA TYR A 4 17.11 -17.64 4.24
C TYR A 4 15.70 -18.16 4.49
N GLU A 5 15.56 -19.48 4.43
CA GLU A 5 14.29 -20.21 4.52
C GLU A 5 13.54 -19.86 5.81
N GLU A 6 14.22 -19.92 6.97
CA GLU A 6 13.62 -19.60 8.28
C GLU A 6 12.99 -18.21 8.34
N LEU A 7 13.65 -17.22 7.74
CA LEU A 7 13.19 -15.84 7.69
C LEU A 7 11.95 -15.71 6.79
N ALA A 8 11.96 -16.42 5.67
CA ALA A 8 10.85 -16.44 4.73
C ALA A 8 9.60 -17.12 5.34
N HIS A 9 9.77 -18.25 6.03
CA HIS A 9 8.70 -18.94 6.77
C HIS A 9 8.09 -18.04 7.85
N ALA A 10 8.92 -17.39 8.66
CA ALA A 10 8.45 -16.57 9.77
C ALA A 10 7.66 -15.32 9.33
N SER A 11 7.90 -14.84 8.11
CA SER A 11 7.30 -13.62 7.60
C SER A 11 5.89 -13.79 7.03
N SER A 12 5.67 -14.85 6.24
CA SER A 12 4.47 -14.99 5.43
C SER A 12 3.87 -16.39 5.59
N PRO A 13 2.61 -16.51 6.03
CA PRO A 13 1.90 -17.78 6.07
C PRO A 13 1.74 -18.42 4.68
N VAL A 14 1.78 -17.62 3.61
CA VAL A 14 1.72 -18.12 2.22
C VAL A 14 3.03 -18.81 1.87
N ILE A 15 4.16 -18.18 2.17
CA ILE A 15 5.49 -18.76 1.99
C ILE A 15 5.64 -20.02 2.85
N ASP A 16 5.21 -19.94 4.11
CA ASP A 16 5.26 -21.08 5.04
C ASP A 16 4.50 -22.28 4.48
N LYS A 17 3.27 -22.08 4.01
CA LYS A 17 2.48 -23.15 3.37
C LYS A 17 3.08 -23.64 2.07
N ALA A 18 3.60 -22.75 1.22
CA ALA A 18 4.20 -23.12 -0.06
C ALA A 18 5.45 -23.99 0.10
N LEU A 19 6.23 -23.75 1.16
CA LEU A 19 7.47 -24.47 1.45
C LEU A 19 7.30 -25.63 2.43
N THR A 20 6.15 -25.80 3.10
CA THR A 20 5.86 -26.98 3.94
C THR A 20 4.95 -27.99 3.25
N ALA A 21 4.14 -27.57 2.28
CA ALA A 21 3.25 -28.46 1.56
C ALA A 21 4.04 -29.27 0.50
N SER A 22 3.59 -30.49 0.20
CA SER A 22 4.21 -31.40 -0.77
C SER A 22 4.03 -30.97 -2.25
N TRP A 23 4.08 -29.66 -2.51
CA TRP A 23 3.90 -29.03 -3.81
C TRP A 23 5.24 -28.95 -4.56
N VAL A 24 5.20 -28.63 -5.85
CA VAL A 24 6.39 -28.55 -6.73
C VAL A 24 7.40 -27.53 -6.20
N GLU A 25 6.91 -26.47 -5.57
CA GLU A 25 7.68 -25.39 -4.95
C GLU A 25 8.56 -25.88 -3.79
N HIS A 26 8.06 -26.83 -2.97
CA HIS A 26 8.84 -27.45 -1.89
C HIS A 26 9.97 -28.32 -2.45
N CYS A 27 9.67 -29.15 -3.45
CA CYS A 27 10.66 -30.00 -4.10
C CYS A 27 11.79 -29.20 -4.78
N ASN A 28 11.44 -28.06 -5.39
CA ASN A 28 12.40 -27.22 -6.11
C ASN A 28 12.98 -26.08 -5.27
N ARG A 29 12.53 -25.91 -4.01
CA ARG A 29 12.83 -24.78 -3.12
C ARG A 29 12.73 -23.42 -3.83
N THR A 30 11.76 -23.29 -4.73
CA THR A 30 11.56 -22.10 -5.55
C THR A 30 10.09 -21.73 -5.59
N ILE A 31 9.78 -20.48 -5.25
CA ILE A 31 8.44 -19.91 -5.34
C ILE A 31 8.40 -18.99 -6.55
N GLN A 32 7.52 -19.28 -7.50
CA GLN A 32 7.25 -18.39 -8.63
C GLN A 32 6.21 -17.36 -8.21
N PHE A 33 6.57 -16.09 -8.23
CA PHE A 33 5.62 -15.00 -8.00
C PHE A 33 4.93 -14.65 -9.33
N PRO A 34 3.60 -14.80 -9.43
CA PRO A 34 2.92 -14.68 -10.72
C PRO A 34 3.03 -13.30 -11.39
N GLU A 35 3.25 -12.22 -10.62
CA GLU A 35 3.10 -10.85 -11.14
C GLU A 35 3.95 -9.81 -10.38
N GLY A 36 5.14 -10.19 -9.91
CA GLY A 36 6.02 -9.28 -9.19
C GLY A 36 7.02 -8.58 -10.12
N GLU A 37 6.96 -7.25 -10.23
CA GLU A 37 8.11 -6.51 -10.77
C GLU A 37 9.33 -6.72 -9.84
N PRO A 38 10.53 -7.04 -10.36
CA PRO A 38 11.72 -7.34 -9.55
C PRO A 38 12.06 -6.29 -8.50
N ALA A 39 11.76 -5.01 -8.76
CA ALA A 39 11.98 -3.91 -7.84
C ALA A 39 11.05 -3.94 -6.61
N THR A 40 9.80 -4.39 -6.76
CA THR A 40 8.86 -4.55 -5.63
C THR A 40 9.34 -5.65 -4.69
N PHE A 41 9.89 -6.73 -5.27
CA PHE A 41 10.44 -7.83 -4.49
C PHE A 41 11.71 -7.44 -3.75
N GLU A 42 12.54 -6.56 -4.33
CA GLU A 42 13.72 -6.02 -3.66
C GLU A 42 13.37 -5.25 -2.38
N ILE A 43 12.27 -4.48 -2.39
CA ILE A 43 11.74 -3.83 -1.19
C ILE A 43 11.36 -4.86 -0.12
N TYR A 44 10.67 -5.93 -0.51
CA TYR A 44 10.29 -7.01 0.41
C TYR A 44 11.50 -7.75 0.97
N MET A 45 12.52 -8.01 0.14
CA MET A 45 13.79 -8.59 0.57
C MET A 45 14.46 -7.71 1.63
N HIS A 46 14.57 -6.42 1.36
CA HIS A 46 15.17 -5.49 2.30
C HIS A 46 14.41 -5.46 3.64
N TRP A 47 13.07 -5.45 3.59
CA TRP A 47 12.24 -5.59 4.78
C TRP A 47 12.52 -6.87 5.56
N LEU A 48 12.57 -8.02 4.89
CA LEU A 48 12.79 -9.30 5.56
C LEU A 48 14.09 -9.32 6.35
N TYR A 49 15.17 -8.80 5.75
CA TYR A 49 16.49 -8.84 6.37
C TYR A 49 16.70 -7.77 7.44
N PHE A 50 16.15 -6.57 7.24
CA PHE A 50 16.51 -5.40 8.05
C PHE A 50 15.35 -4.85 8.87
N SER A 51 14.11 -5.31 8.60
CA SER A 51 12.89 -4.73 9.17
C SER A 51 12.80 -3.21 8.97
N THR A 52 13.34 -2.73 7.84
CA THR A 52 13.35 -1.32 7.43
C THR A 52 12.96 -1.20 5.96
N PHE A 53 12.64 0.01 5.50
CA PHE A 53 12.51 0.32 4.08
C PHE A 53 13.70 1.17 3.65
N ALA A 54 14.51 0.66 2.72
CA ALA A 54 15.37 1.52 1.94
C ALA A 54 14.45 2.34 1.03
N VAL A 55 14.18 3.59 1.40
CA VAL A 55 13.52 4.54 0.50
C VAL A 55 14.51 4.86 -0.62
N VAL A 56 14.69 3.93 -1.55
CA VAL A 56 15.48 4.14 -2.76
C VAL A 56 14.72 5.18 -3.57
N GLY A 57 15.37 6.31 -3.84
CA GLY A 57 14.81 7.40 -4.62
C GLY A 57 14.58 6.95 -6.06
N TYR A 58 13.43 6.33 -6.32
CA TYR A 58 12.98 6.04 -7.67
C TYR A 58 12.36 7.30 -8.28
N ASP A 59 12.81 7.57 -9.51
CA ASP A 59 12.66 8.79 -10.29
C ASP A 59 11.23 9.05 -10.84
N ASP A 60 10.18 8.52 -10.19
CA ASP A 60 8.79 8.69 -10.66
C ASP A 60 8.13 10.00 -10.20
N GLY A 61 8.92 10.90 -9.61
CA GLY A 61 8.50 12.24 -9.18
C GLY A 61 7.68 12.30 -7.88
N SER A 62 7.27 11.17 -7.28
CA SER A 62 6.56 11.17 -5.99
C SER A 62 7.00 10.07 -5.01
N GLY A 63 7.56 8.96 -5.49
CA GLY A 63 8.06 7.79 -4.76
C GLY A 63 7.00 7.03 -3.97
N TYR A 64 5.70 7.26 -4.21
CA TYR A 64 4.63 6.49 -3.57
C TYR A 64 4.33 5.18 -4.31
N ARG A 65 4.49 5.11 -5.65
CA ARG A 65 4.14 3.92 -6.43
C ARG A 65 4.90 2.66 -5.98
N PRO A 66 6.22 2.69 -5.72
CA PRO A 66 6.93 1.51 -5.22
C PRO A 66 6.39 1.03 -3.86
N LEU A 67 6.04 1.97 -2.97
CA LEU A 67 5.45 1.64 -1.66
C LEU A 67 4.05 1.02 -1.82
N ILE A 68 3.21 1.55 -2.70
CA ILE A 68 1.88 0.97 -2.95
C ILE A 68 2.01 -0.45 -3.54
N LYS A 69 2.95 -0.66 -4.47
CA LYS A 69 3.26 -2.00 -5.01
C LYS A 69 3.71 -2.95 -3.89
N ALA A 70 4.55 -2.48 -2.96
CA ALA A 70 4.97 -3.26 -1.80
C ALA A 70 3.78 -3.63 -0.88
N TYR A 71 2.85 -2.70 -0.64
CA TYR A 71 1.62 -2.98 0.11
C TYR A 71 0.77 -4.08 -0.54
N VAL A 72 0.59 -4.02 -1.86
CA VAL A 72 -0.14 -5.04 -2.64
C VAL A 72 0.58 -6.39 -2.60
N LEU A 73 1.92 -6.39 -2.63
CA LEU A 73 2.71 -7.61 -2.46
C LEU A 73 2.50 -8.22 -1.07
N GLY A 74 2.52 -7.39 -0.02
CA GLY A 74 2.22 -7.83 1.34
C GLY A 74 0.81 -8.42 1.49
N ASP A 75 -0.16 -7.90 0.75
CA ASP A 75 -1.51 -8.46 0.69
C ASP A 75 -1.52 -9.86 0.09
N LYS A 76 -0.88 -10.02 -1.08
CA LYS A 76 -0.72 -11.32 -1.76
C LYS A 76 0.01 -12.34 -0.88
N LEU A 77 0.91 -11.86 -0.01
CA LEU A 77 1.68 -12.68 0.92
C LEU A 77 1.03 -12.92 2.27
N LEU A 78 -0.08 -12.26 2.56
CA LEU A 78 -0.70 -12.23 3.90
C LEU A 78 0.31 -11.83 5.00
N ASP A 79 1.30 -11.00 4.66
CA ASP A 79 2.29 -10.47 5.60
C ASP A 79 1.81 -9.10 6.11
N THR A 80 1.01 -9.14 7.17
CA THR A 80 0.38 -7.93 7.71
C THR A 80 1.39 -6.99 8.33
N LYS A 81 2.47 -7.51 8.93
CA LYS A 81 3.55 -6.70 9.51
C LYS A 81 4.27 -5.92 8.42
N PHE A 82 4.54 -6.55 7.28
CA PHE A 82 5.09 -5.86 6.13
C PHE A 82 4.15 -4.76 5.63
N GLN A 83 2.85 -5.04 5.51
CA GLN A 83 1.87 -4.02 5.09
C GLN A 83 1.81 -2.83 6.05
N ASP A 84 1.78 -3.06 7.36
CA ASP A 84 1.77 -2.01 8.37
C ASP A 84 3.05 -1.16 8.30
N ALA A 85 4.20 -1.81 8.10
CA ALA A 85 5.47 -1.13 7.95
C ALA A 85 5.54 -0.31 6.63
N VAL A 86 4.91 -0.78 5.55
CA VAL A 86 4.73 0.02 4.32
C VAL A 86 3.87 1.28 4.60
N ILE A 87 2.80 1.14 5.38
CA ILE A 87 1.95 2.28 5.77
C ILE A 87 2.77 3.29 6.58
N ASP A 88 3.61 2.83 7.52
CA ASP A 88 4.54 3.68 8.26
C ASP A 88 5.45 4.47 7.30
N ALA A 89 6.06 3.79 6.32
CA ALA A 89 6.93 4.40 5.33
C ALA A 89 6.20 5.47 4.47
N ILE A 90 4.93 5.23 4.10
CA ILE A 90 4.11 6.20 3.36
C ILE A 90 3.85 7.45 4.20
N VAL A 91 3.53 7.29 5.49
CA VAL A 91 3.28 8.40 6.42
C VAL A 91 4.56 9.18 6.71
N GLU A 92 5.67 8.49 6.96
CA GLU A 92 6.99 9.12 7.13
C GLU A 92 7.37 9.94 5.89
N ARG A 93 7.17 9.37 4.69
CA ARG A 93 7.41 10.06 3.42
C ARG A 93 6.57 11.33 3.30
N ARG A 94 5.29 11.29 3.69
CA ARG A 94 4.42 12.48 3.67
C ARG A 94 4.97 13.62 4.52
N TYR A 95 5.66 13.34 5.62
CA TYR A 95 6.24 14.36 6.49
C TYR A 95 7.68 14.71 6.15
N SER A 96 8.36 13.87 5.38
CA SER A 96 9.69 14.10 4.86
C SER A 96 9.70 15.27 3.87
N LYS A 97 10.74 16.10 3.95
CA LYS A 97 10.97 17.16 2.97
C LYS A 97 11.83 16.60 1.86
N ASP A 98 11.36 16.70 0.63
CA ASP A 98 12.18 16.43 -0.54
C ASP A 98 13.36 17.42 -0.63
N LEU A 99 14.32 17.13 -1.53
CA LEU A 99 15.48 18.01 -1.81
C LEU A 99 15.09 19.47 -2.14
N VAL A 100 13.85 19.67 -2.60
CA VAL A 100 13.27 20.98 -2.95
C VAL A 100 12.43 21.58 -1.81
N CYS A 101 12.49 21.01 -0.59
CA CYS A 101 11.72 21.42 0.59
C CYS A 101 10.19 21.46 0.39
N LYS A 102 9.67 20.67 -0.55
CA LYS A 102 8.23 20.54 -0.83
C LYS A 102 7.74 19.16 -0.39
N TYR A 103 6.51 19.10 0.10
CA TYR A 103 5.81 17.84 0.32
C TYR A 103 5.43 17.23 -1.03
N THR A 104 5.96 16.05 -1.35
CA THR A 104 5.55 15.32 -2.55
C THR A 104 4.11 14.84 -2.43
N GLN A 105 3.35 15.07 -3.51
CA GLN A 105 1.98 14.58 -3.66
C GLN A 105 1.98 13.39 -4.62
N PRO A 106 1.14 12.37 -4.38
CA PRO A 106 0.96 11.29 -5.33
C PRO A 106 0.37 11.81 -6.65
N SER A 107 0.84 11.26 -7.77
CA SER A 107 0.27 11.53 -9.09
C SER A 107 -1.07 10.82 -9.31
N ASN A 108 -1.88 11.31 -10.26
CA ASN A 108 -3.17 10.68 -10.61
C ASN A 108 -3.00 9.23 -11.02
N ASP A 109 -2.01 8.93 -11.86
CA ASP A 109 -1.71 7.56 -12.28
C ASP A 109 -1.43 6.65 -11.09
N THR A 110 -0.83 7.20 -10.03
CA THR A 110 -0.51 6.44 -8.81
C THR A 110 -1.78 6.14 -8.01
N ILE A 111 -2.70 7.10 -7.91
CA ILE A 111 -4.02 6.90 -7.28
C ILE A 111 -4.86 5.90 -8.08
N ASN A 112 -4.90 6.02 -9.41
CA ASN A 112 -5.63 5.08 -10.26
C ASN A 112 -5.10 3.66 -10.13
N TRP A 113 -3.78 3.52 -10.14
CA TRP A 113 -3.14 2.23 -9.96
C TRP A 113 -3.46 1.62 -8.59
N LEU A 114 -3.45 2.43 -7.52
CA LEU A 114 -3.86 2.01 -6.19
C LEU A 114 -5.28 1.44 -6.19
N TYR A 115 -6.24 2.15 -6.77
CA TYR A 115 -7.64 1.71 -6.80
C TYR A 115 -7.87 0.49 -7.71
N SER A 116 -7.07 0.29 -8.76
CA SER A 116 -7.20 -0.90 -9.60
C SER A 116 -6.54 -2.17 -9.01
N HIS A 117 -5.68 -2.04 -8.01
CA HIS A 117 -4.90 -3.16 -7.44
C HIS A 117 -5.20 -3.42 -5.95
N THR A 118 -6.20 -2.76 -5.37
CA THR A 118 -6.62 -2.98 -3.98
C THR A 118 -8.12 -3.19 -3.90
N THR A 119 -8.61 -3.79 -2.81
CA THR A 119 -10.05 -3.89 -2.54
C THR A 119 -10.60 -2.57 -1.99
N SER A 120 -11.91 -2.35 -2.10
CA SER A 120 -12.58 -1.17 -1.52
C SER A 120 -12.42 -1.05 -0.01
N SER A 121 -12.22 -2.17 0.68
CA SER A 121 -11.96 -2.23 2.12
C SER A 121 -10.50 -1.99 2.52
N ALA A 122 -9.58 -1.81 1.57
CA ALA A 122 -8.16 -1.68 1.86
C ALA A 122 -7.86 -0.34 2.60
N PRO A 123 -7.30 -0.37 3.83
CA PRO A 123 -7.02 0.82 4.62
C PRO A 123 -6.12 1.87 3.92
N ILE A 124 -5.22 1.41 3.05
CA ILE A 124 -4.35 2.28 2.25
C ILE A 124 -5.14 3.26 1.37
N ARG A 125 -6.35 2.91 0.90
CA ARG A 125 -7.20 3.85 0.14
C ARG A 125 -7.61 5.05 1.01
N GLN A 126 -8.02 4.78 2.25
CA GLN A 126 -8.39 5.82 3.21
C GLN A 126 -7.19 6.71 3.58
N LEU A 127 -5.99 6.13 3.71
CA LEU A 127 -4.76 6.88 3.93
C LEU A 127 -4.54 7.93 2.83
N PHE A 128 -4.65 7.55 1.56
CA PHE A 128 -4.45 8.48 0.44
C PHE A 128 -5.57 9.54 0.35
N VAL A 129 -6.81 9.19 0.69
CA VAL A 129 -7.93 10.15 0.81
C VAL A 129 -7.64 11.19 1.90
N ASP A 130 -7.30 10.75 3.11
CA ASP A 130 -7.01 11.65 4.24
C ASP A 130 -5.75 12.49 3.99
N MET A 131 -4.75 11.88 3.33
CA MET A 131 -3.52 12.55 2.92
C MET A 131 -3.81 13.75 2.00
N LEU A 132 -4.58 13.53 0.94
CA LEU A 132 -4.91 14.55 -0.05
C LEU A 132 -5.93 15.56 0.48
N ALA A 133 -6.93 15.11 1.25
CA ALA A 133 -7.86 15.99 1.95
C ALA A 133 -7.08 16.94 2.86
N GLY A 134 -5.98 16.46 3.47
CA GLY A 134 -5.02 17.15 4.32
C GLY A 134 -4.35 18.40 3.73
N CYS A 135 -4.21 18.48 2.41
CA CYS A 135 -3.37 19.48 1.75
C CYS A 135 -3.90 20.92 1.88
N ARG A 136 -2.97 21.87 2.13
CA ARG A 136 -3.28 23.30 2.37
C ARG A 136 -3.57 24.09 1.08
N SER A 137 -3.02 23.66 -0.04
CA SER A 137 -3.42 24.13 -1.36
C SER A 137 -4.33 23.06 -1.95
N PRO A 138 -5.46 23.42 -2.62
CA PRO A 138 -6.03 22.50 -3.58
C PRO A 138 -4.88 22.03 -4.48
N PRO A 139 -4.77 20.72 -4.78
CA PRO A 139 -3.80 20.29 -5.77
C PRO A 139 -3.97 21.22 -6.98
N LEU A 140 -2.87 21.67 -7.59
CA LEU A 140 -2.90 22.36 -8.89
C LEU A 140 -3.75 21.61 -9.94
N ALA A 141 -4.07 20.36 -9.63
CA ALA A 141 -4.90 19.44 -10.35
C ALA A 141 -6.40 19.42 -9.99
N VAL A 142 -7.05 20.32 -9.23
CA VAL A 142 -8.55 20.25 -9.15
C VAL A 142 -9.20 20.33 -10.55
N THR A 143 -8.52 20.92 -11.54
CA THR A 143 -8.91 20.90 -12.97
C THR A 143 -8.43 19.67 -13.76
N VAL A 144 -7.38 18.97 -13.31
CA VAL A 144 -6.79 17.78 -13.98
C VAL A 144 -7.28 16.45 -13.38
N PHE A 145 -7.46 16.40 -12.05
CA PHE A 145 -7.98 15.25 -11.27
C PHE A 145 -9.35 14.79 -11.78
N LEU A 146 -10.20 15.70 -12.26
CA LEU A 146 -11.58 15.37 -12.62
C LEU A 146 -11.75 14.55 -13.90
N LYS A 147 -10.76 14.55 -14.82
CA LYS A 147 -10.90 13.82 -16.10
C LYS A 147 -10.34 12.40 -16.10
N GLU A 148 -9.35 12.12 -15.26
CA GLU A 148 -8.58 10.88 -15.38
C GLU A 148 -8.49 10.08 -14.08
N THR A 149 -9.09 10.54 -12.96
CA THR A 149 -8.98 9.83 -11.67
C THR A 149 -10.15 8.88 -11.43
N SER A 150 -9.91 7.79 -10.68
CA SER A 150 -10.94 6.89 -10.15
C SER A 150 -12.11 7.67 -9.54
N GLN A 151 -13.32 7.39 -10.03
CA GLN A 151 -14.55 8.03 -9.55
C GLN A 151 -14.79 7.75 -8.06
N GLU A 152 -14.45 6.54 -7.59
CA GLU A 152 -14.58 6.15 -6.18
C GLU A 152 -13.69 7.02 -5.29
N PHE A 153 -12.44 7.24 -5.70
CA PHE A 153 -11.52 8.12 -4.99
C PHE A 153 -12.06 9.56 -4.90
N LEU A 154 -12.56 10.11 -6.01
CA LEU A 154 -13.09 11.47 -6.05
C LEU A 154 -14.27 11.66 -5.09
N LEU A 155 -15.19 10.69 -5.03
CA LEU A 155 -16.34 10.74 -4.12
C LEU A 155 -15.90 10.70 -2.65
N GLN A 156 -14.97 9.81 -2.30
CA GLN A 156 -14.42 9.71 -0.95
C GLN A 156 -13.68 10.99 -0.54
N LEU A 157 -12.90 11.57 -1.47
CA LEU A 157 -12.19 12.83 -1.25
C LEU A 157 -13.15 14.00 -1.03
N ILE A 158 -14.21 14.14 -1.84
CA ILE A 158 -15.20 15.20 -1.71
C ILE A 158 -15.93 15.09 -0.36
N ALA A 159 -16.37 13.89 0.03
CA ALA A 159 -17.02 13.65 1.31
C ALA A 159 -16.09 14.05 2.47
N LYS A 160 -14.83 13.63 2.43
CA LYS A 160 -13.84 13.98 3.45
C LYS A 160 -13.58 15.50 3.50
N LEU A 161 -13.46 16.16 2.36
CA LEU A 161 -13.29 17.62 2.30
C LEU A 161 -14.49 18.36 2.89
N TYR A 162 -15.71 17.84 2.76
CA TYR A 162 -16.90 18.38 3.38
C TYR A 162 -16.85 18.26 4.91
N GLU A 163 -16.52 17.06 5.43
CA GLU A 163 -16.36 16.82 6.87
C GLU A 163 -15.27 17.67 7.51
N ARG A 164 -14.15 17.88 6.80
CA ARG A 164 -13.05 18.74 7.27
C ARG A 164 -13.43 20.20 7.41
N ARG A 165 -14.47 20.69 6.71
CA ARG A 165 -14.96 22.06 6.97
C ARG A 165 -15.58 22.21 8.35
N ALA A 166 -15.97 21.11 8.99
CA ALA A 166 -16.61 21.09 10.29
C ALA A 166 -15.66 20.81 11.47
N THR A 167 -14.37 20.49 11.23
CA THR A 167 -13.44 19.98 12.27
C THR A 167 -12.00 20.47 12.11
N ASP A 168 -11.24 20.48 13.21
CA ASP A 168 -9.82 20.89 13.23
C ASP A 168 -8.87 19.88 12.58
N LYS A 169 -7.69 20.35 12.15
CA LYS A 169 -6.68 19.52 11.45
C LYS A 169 -5.86 18.69 12.44
N THR A 170 -6.05 17.37 12.43
CA THR A 170 -5.15 16.41 13.09
C THR A 170 -4.07 15.90 12.12
N PRO A 171 -2.85 15.60 12.59
CA PRO A 171 -1.83 14.91 11.80
C PRO A 171 -2.25 13.46 11.50
N LEU A 172 -1.80 12.93 10.36
CA LEU A 172 -1.97 11.52 10.00
C LEU A 172 -1.15 10.65 10.96
N LYS A 173 -1.78 9.61 11.48
CA LYS A 173 -1.12 8.61 12.30
C LYS A 173 -1.19 7.27 11.57
N ALA A 174 -0.04 6.66 11.30
CA ALA A 174 0.04 5.43 10.52
C ALA A 174 -0.81 4.29 11.11
N SER A 175 -0.87 4.19 12.44
CA SER A 175 -1.68 3.18 13.14
C SER A 175 -3.16 3.20 12.81
N ASP A 176 -3.69 4.32 12.34
CA ASP A 176 -5.11 4.46 11.99
C ASP A 176 -5.44 3.71 10.68
N TYR A 177 -4.41 3.30 9.94
CA TYR A 177 -4.51 2.60 8.65
C TYR A 177 -3.88 1.21 8.66
N TYR A 178 -3.49 0.68 9.84
CA TYR A 178 -3.01 -0.69 9.94
C TYR A 178 -4.12 -1.69 9.64
N ARG A 179 -3.72 -2.86 9.15
CA ARG A 179 -4.67 -3.94 8.88
C ARG A 179 -5.23 -4.45 10.21
N GLN A 180 -6.52 -4.23 10.41
CA GLN A 180 -7.22 -4.84 11.54
C GLN A 180 -7.17 -6.37 11.40
N PRO A 181 -6.96 -7.12 12.50
CA PRO A 181 -7.02 -8.58 12.46
C PRO A 181 -8.35 -8.99 11.84
N THR A 182 -8.30 -9.77 10.76
CA THR A 182 -9.49 -10.42 10.22
C THR A 182 -10.02 -11.36 11.30
N ASP A 183 -11.10 -10.96 11.95
CA ASP A 183 -11.80 -11.82 12.88
C ASP A 183 -12.33 -13.05 12.11
N PRO A 184 -11.79 -14.26 12.36
CA PRO A 184 -12.18 -15.46 11.63
C PRO A 184 -13.65 -15.85 11.88
N SER A 185 -14.35 -15.19 12.80
CA SER A 185 -15.75 -15.45 13.12
C SER A 185 -16.76 -14.59 12.35
N LYS A 186 -16.32 -13.66 11.50
CA LYS A 186 -17.22 -12.84 10.67
C LYS A 186 -17.39 -13.45 9.27
N PRO A 187 -18.60 -13.89 8.86
CA PRO A 187 -18.79 -14.52 7.57
C PRO A 187 -18.54 -13.51 6.44
N THR A 188 -17.64 -13.86 5.53
CA THR A 188 -17.41 -13.16 4.27
C THR A 188 -18.73 -13.15 3.49
N GLN A 189 -19.36 -11.98 3.36
CA GLN A 189 -20.47 -11.81 2.42
C GLN A 189 -19.93 -12.06 1.01
N PRO A 190 -20.61 -12.88 0.19
CA PRO A 190 -20.19 -13.10 -1.19
C PRO A 190 -20.32 -11.78 -1.96
N GLU A 191 -19.20 -11.31 -2.51
CA GLU A 191 -19.21 -10.24 -3.50
C GLU A 191 -20.02 -10.69 -4.71
N ASP A 192 -21.15 -10.02 -4.91
CA ASP A 192 -22.04 -10.17 -6.05
C ASP A 192 -21.29 -9.79 -7.34
N LYS A 193 -20.78 -10.80 -8.04
CA LYS A 193 -20.36 -10.67 -9.43
C LYS A 193 -21.61 -10.60 -10.31
N SER A 194 -22.19 -9.41 -10.45
CA SER A 194 -23.11 -9.12 -11.54
C SER A 194 -22.42 -8.34 -12.65
N LYS A 195 -22.22 -9.08 -13.74
CA LYS A 195 -22.10 -8.75 -15.18
C LYS A 195 -21.76 -7.33 -15.61
#